data_AF-A0AAE9A6N8-F1
#
_entry.id   AF-A0AAE9A6N8-F1
#
_cell.length_a   1.000
_cell.length_b   1.000
_cell.length_c   1.000
_cell.angle_alpha   90.00
_cell.angle_beta   90.00
_cell.angle_gamma   90.00
#
_symmetry.space_group_name_H-M   'P 1'
#
loop_
_entity.id
_entity.type
_entity.pdbx_description
1 polymer ?
#
loop_
_entity_poly.entity_id
_entity_poly.type
_entity_poly.pdbx_seq_one_letter_code
_entity_poly.pdbx_strand_id
1 'polypeptide(L)'
;MTVLSSLTIYSNPKCLICENDGNGVHFGVQTCRACAMFFRRSLHQQTEFQCKNHSKFCKIENADSRLMCKFCRLKKCQTVGMSNDKKDSSKCQDVVMSDPQRVIYEVLHPVTQKPVKWIDIGPIIRRSREILEEFHPPSTFKFQSLNALQKMTFSLAKFRNAQKMKTKILDFMTFDDYFMHWEEWMTRAAEWLMHSVHFRLLPNHEKLQFFKIVWAVWRRFERNSMSAKVFGKKCLDEKLLLISDDTVTVFDKLTIDHSEIQGPRLHEWRAILRHNLLQYFELVVRPCLEWNFTEMEINFALSQIVWNYASRKLLGQTLQAADSFLAEISENLHEYYQTELKIKNYAPRLAVIMDMVNGVLKNQLEHEKTMEMAFLFDMLSIVVSEPAFFIV
;
A
#
# COMPACT_ATOMS: atom_id res chain seq x y z
N MET A 1 -30.59 -10.14 2.65
CA MET A 1 -30.50 -10.05 4.13
C MET A 1 -30.13 -11.45 4.58
N THR A 2 -28.94 -11.81 5.06
CA THR A 2 -28.05 -11.11 6.01
C THR A 2 -26.68 -11.80 5.92
N VAL A 3 -25.64 -11.14 5.35
CA VAL A 3 -24.23 -11.51 5.56
C VAL A 3 -23.40 -10.22 5.49
N LEU A 4 -23.66 -9.30 6.42
CA LEU A 4 -22.95 -8.02 6.58
C LEU A 4 -22.60 -7.78 8.06
N SER A 5 -22.13 -8.82 8.76
CA SER A 5 -21.80 -8.72 10.20
C SER A 5 -20.45 -9.31 10.59
N SER A 6 -19.43 -9.27 9.73
CA SER A 6 -18.08 -9.69 10.11
C SER A 6 -16.99 -8.71 9.64
N LEU A 7 -17.28 -7.42 9.66
CA LEU A 7 -16.24 -6.41 9.83
C LEU A 7 -15.92 -6.27 11.33
N THR A 8 -14.63 -6.22 11.64
CA THR A 8 -14.02 -5.75 12.90
C THR A 8 -14.07 -6.65 14.14
N ILE A 9 -13.26 -7.72 14.15
CA ILE A 9 -12.31 -7.96 15.26
C ILE A 9 -10.98 -8.42 14.64
N TYR A 10 -10.05 -7.48 14.47
CA TYR A 10 -8.64 -7.80 14.23
C TYR A 10 -8.13 -8.59 15.45
N SER A 11 -7.85 -9.88 15.29
CA SER A 11 -7.09 -10.64 16.28
C SER A 11 -5.67 -10.81 15.76
N ASN A 12 -4.69 -10.27 16.49
CA ASN A 12 -3.29 -10.53 16.17
C ASN A 12 -3.06 -12.07 16.22
N PRO A 13 -2.22 -12.65 15.34
CA PRO A 13 -1.91 -14.06 15.41
C PRO A 13 -1.41 -14.41 16.81
N LYS A 14 -2.04 -15.39 17.46
CA LYS A 14 -1.77 -15.71 18.87
C LYS A 14 -0.31 -16.11 19.08
N CYS A 15 0.21 -15.76 20.24
CA CYS A 15 1.53 -16.17 20.69
C CYS A 15 1.61 -17.69 20.83
N LEU A 16 2.52 -18.36 20.12
CA LEU A 16 2.67 -19.83 20.18
C LEU A 16 3.21 -20.35 21.53
N ILE A 17 3.55 -19.44 22.45
CA ILE A 17 4.00 -19.77 23.81
C ILE A 17 2.85 -19.71 24.81
N CYS A 18 2.04 -18.64 24.76
CA CYS A 18 1.08 -18.32 25.81
C CYS A 18 -0.31 -17.94 25.32
N GLU A 19 -0.58 -18.02 24.01
CA GLU A 19 -1.88 -17.81 23.37
C GLU A 19 -2.56 -16.44 23.54
N ASN A 20 -1.95 -15.53 24.30
CA ASN A 20 -2.25 -14.10 24.25
C ASN A 20 -1.95 -13.55 22.85
N ASP A 21 -2.48 -12.36 22.55
CA ASP A 21 -2.25 -11.69 21.28
C ASP A 21 -0.74 -11.56 20.99
N GLY A 22 -0.31 -12.09 19.84
CA GLY A 22 1.07 -12.01 19.39
C GLY A 22 1.40 -10.61 18.89
N ASN A 23 2.69 -10.33 18.77
CA ASN A 23 3.19 -9.05 18.28
C ASN A 23 4.20 -9.21 17.12
N GLY A 24 4.43 -10.44 16.66
CA GLY A 24 5.33 -10.76 15.56
C GLY A 24 6.26 -11.95 15.85
N VAL A 25 7.16 -12.23 14.91
CA VAL A 25 8.14 -13.32 15.03
C VAL A 25 9.37 -12.84 15.79
N HIS A 26 9.75 -13.57 16.84
CA HIS A 26 10.94 -13.32 17.64
C HIS A 26 11.69 -14.62 17.86
N PHE A 27 13.01 -14.62 17.64
CA PHE A 27 13.85 -15.82 17.73
C PHE A 27 13.35 -16.99 16.85
N GLY A 28 12.79 -16.69 15.68
CA GLY A 28 12.28 -17.69 14.74
C GLY A 28 10.83 -18.15 14.97
N VAL A 29 10.12 -17.64 15.98
CA VAL A 29 8.74 -18.08 16.31
C VAL A 29 7.78 -16.92 16.55
N GLN A 30 6.50 -17.04 16.11
CA GLN A 30 5.44 -16.08 16.41
C GLN A 30 5.15 -16.01 17.92
N THR A 31 5.44 -14.86 18.54
CA THR A 31 5.30 -14.66 19.99
C THR A 31 4.75 -13.27 20.34
N CYS A 32 4.29 -13.10 21.57
CA CYS A 32 4.03 -11.77 22.14
C CYS A 32 5.35 -11.16 22.67
N ARG A 33 5.39 -9.82 22.79
CA ARG A 33 6.58 -9.09 23.30
C ARG A 33 7.08 -9.64 24.64
N ALA A 34 6.17 -10.04 25.53
CA ALA A 34 6.51 -10.56 26.84
C ALA A 34 7.27 -11.90 26.76
N CYS A 35 6.90 -12.80 25.83
CA CYS A 35 7.57 -14.09 25.65
C CYS A 35 8.93 -13.93 24.96
N ALA A 36 9.03 -13.03 23.98
CA ALA A 36 10.32 -12.68 23.36
C ALA A 36 11.32 -12.12 24.39
N MET A 37 10.87 -11.17 25.21
CA MET A 37 11.72 -10.58 26.27
C MET A 37 12.12 -11.59 27.33
N PHE A 38 11.22 -12.50 27.70
CA PHE A 38 11.51 -13.59 28.62
C PHE A 38 12.58 -14.53 28.06
N PHE A 39 12.45 -14.97 26.80
CA PHE A 39 13.43 -15.85 26.16
C PHE A 39 14.80 -15.18 26.06
N ARG A 40 14.86 -13.93 25.61
CA ARG A 40 16.11 -13.14 25.55
C ARG A 40 16.85 -13.08 26.88
N ARG A 41 16.13 -12.82 27.98
CA ARG A 41 16.71 -12.77 29.34
C ARG A 41 17.18 -14.14 29.80
N SER A 42 16.45 -15.19 29.44
CA SER A 42 16.78 -16.58 29.80
C SER A 42 18.06 -17.07 29.12
N LEU A 43 18.40 -16.53 27.95
CA LEU A 43 19.67 -16.83 27.26
C LEU A 43 20.90 -16.23 27.97
N HIS A 44 20.72 -15.09 28.66
CA HIS A 44 21.80 -14.39 29.35
C HIS A 44 21.92 -14.76 30.83
N GLN A 45 20.88 -15.39 31.40
CA GLN A 45 20.89 -15.87 32.78
C GLN A 45 21.40 -17.31 32.84
N GLN A 46 22.54 -17.52 33.52
CA GLN A 46 23.10 -18.85 33.82
C GLN A 46 22.34 -19.60 34.93
N THR A 47 21.21 -19.07 35.42
CA THR A 47 20.40 -19.69 36.46
C THR A 47 19.38 -20.65 35.86
N GLU A 48 19.47 -21.94 36.20
CA GLU A 48 18.45 -22.93 35.85
C GLU A 48 17.12 -22.61 36.55
N PHE A 49 16.05 -22.43 35.79
CA PHE A 49 14.72 -22.29 36.37
C PHE A 49 14.26 -23.64 36.94
N GLN A 50 13.71 -23.64 38.16
CA GLN A 50 13.06 -24.84 38.72
C GLN A 50 11.54 -24.73 38.60
N CYS A 51 10.89 -25.84 38.28
CA CYS A 51 9.43 -25.93 38.26
C CYS A 51 8.89 -26.04 39.69
N LYS A 52 8.24 -24.97 40.17
CA LYS A 52 7.66 -24.91 41.54
C LYS A 52 6.64 -26.01 41.86
N ASN A 53 5.96 -26.55 40.84
CA ASN A 53 4.93 -27.58 41.04
C ASN A 53 5.49 -28.99 40.86
N HIS A 54 6.80 -29.15 40.62
CA HIS A 54 7.52 -30.41 40.33
C HIS A 54 6.96 -31.26 39.17
N SER A 55 5.84 -30.88 38.56
CA SER A 55 5.20 -31.60 37.46
C SER A 55 5.90 -31.42 36.12
N LYS A 56 6.68 -30.34 35.93
CA LYS A 56 7.34 -29.97 34.65
C LYS A 56 6.38 -29.80 33.45
N PHE A 57 5.06 -29.76 33.70
CA PHE A 57 4.00 -29.59 32.70
C PHE A 57 2.98 -28.51 33.11
N CYS A 58 3.44 -27.38 33.65
CA CYS A 58 2.54 -26.28 33.98
C CYS A 58 1.89 -25.70 32.71
N LYS A 59 0.58 -25.44 32.74
CA LYS A 59 -0.13 -24.74 31.66
C LYS A 59 0.35 -23.29 31.55
N ILE A 60 0.66 -22.84 30.33
CA ILE A 60 1.20 -21.50 30.02
C ILE A 60 0.17 -20.64 29.24
N GLU A 61 -0.87 -21.28 28.72
CA GLU A 61 -1.93 -20.70 27.89
C GLU A 61 -2.73 -19.64 28.65
N ASN A 62 -2.94 -18.48 28.03
CA ASN A 62 -3.75 -17.35 28.51
C ASN A 62 -3.41 -16.82 29.91
N ALA A 63 -2.22 -17.14 30.43
CA ALA A 63 -1.77 -16.70 31.75
C ALA A 63 -1.08 -15.32 31.70
N ASP A 64 -1.15 -14.55 32.80
CA ASP A 64 -0.28 -13.38 32.99
C ASP A 64 1.19 -13.84 33.03
N SER A 65 2.03 -13.16 32.24
CA SER A 65 3.48 -13.37 32.15
C SER A 65 4.22 -13.45 33.49
N ARG A 66 3.69 -12.85 34.55
CA ARG A 66 4.24 -12.87 35.91
C ARG A 66 3.90 -14.15 36.69
N LEU A 67 2.80 -14.81 36.34
CA LEU A 67 2.30 -16.01 36.99
C LEU A 67 2.76 -17.30 36.29
N MET A 68 3.26 -17.19 35.06
CA MET A 68 3.77 -18.34 34.31
C MET A 68 4.99 -18.99 34.99
N CYS A 69 5.00 -20.31 35.06
CA CYS A 69 6.17 -21.08 35.48
C CYS A 69 7.35 -20.84 34.52
N LYS A 70 8.42 -20.20 35.02
CA LYS A 70 9.61 -19.85 34.20
C LYS A 70 10.25 -21.09 33.55
N PHE A 71 10.33 -22.21 34.25
CA PHE A 71 10.86 -23.47 33.70
C PHE A 71 10.03 -23.97 32.52
N CYS A 72 8.71 -24.14 32.70
CA CYS A 72 7.85 -24.67 31.65
C CYS A 72 7.72 -23.70 30.47
N ARG A 73 7.74 -22.40 30.74
CA ARG A 73 7.74 -21.35 29.71
C ARG A 73 9.00 -21.40 28.85
N LEU A 74 10.18 -21.50 29.45
CA LEU A 74 11.44 -21.62 28.71
C LEU A 74 11.50 -22.92 27.91
N LYS A 75 11.04 -24.03 28.50
CA LYS A 75 10.97 -25.31 27.80
C LYS A 75 10.06 -25.22 26.58
N LYS A 76 8.89 -24.61 26.70
CA LYS A 76 7.96 -24.38 25.58
C LYS A 76 8.61 -23.53 24.49
N CYS A 77 9.33 -22.45 24.83
CA CYS A 77 10.10 -21.64 23.88
C CYS A 77 11.12 -22.48 23.08
N GLN A 78 11.82 -23.39 23.73
CA GLN A 78 12.77 -24.28 23.05
C GLN A 78 12.05 -25.31 22.16
N THR A 79 10.96 -25.91 22.68
CA THR A 79 10.18 -26.93 21.95
C THR A 79 9.59 -26.40 20.66
N VAL A 80 9.13 -25.14 20.64
CA VAL A 80 8.59 -24.49 19.44
C VAL A 80 9.68 -23.90 18.54
N GLY A 81 10.95 -24.09 18.87
CA GLY A 81 12.08 -23.76 18.00
C GLY A 81 12.68 -22.37 18.20
N MET A 82 12.47 -21.70 19.33
CA MET A 82 13.17 -20.44 19.59
C MET A 82 14.67 -20.68 19.79
N SER A 83 15.53 -20.00 19.02
CA SER A 83 16.99 -20.17 19.07
C SER A 83 17.75 -18.83 19.07
N ASN A 84 18.99 -18.86 19.56
CA ASN A 84 19.94 -17.73 19.52
C ASN A 84 21.02 -17.88 18.44
N ASP A 85 21.09 -19.06 17.79
CA ASP A 85 22.19 -19.42 16.89
C ASP A 85 21.92 -18.91 15.48
N LYS A 86 22.75 -17.96 15.05
CA LYS A 86 22.86 -17.49 13.65
C LYS A 86 23.68 -18.47 12.78
N LYS A 87 23.41 -19.76 12.84
CA LYS A 87 24.06 -20.78 11.98
C LYS A 87 22.97 -21.80 11.61
N ASP A 88 22.16 -21.55 10.58
CA ASP A 88 22.48 -21.70 9.15
C ASP A 88 22.30 -20.41 8.32
N SER A 89 23.21 -19.45 8.48
CA SER A 89 23.27 -18.23 7.65
C SER A 89 24.68 -18.01 7.09
N SER A 90 25.26 -19.05 6.49
CA SER A 90 26.47 -18.90 5.68
C SER A 90 26.13 -18.32 4.30
N LYS A 91 25.79 -17.03 4.30
CA LYS A 91 26.00 -16.00 3.24
C LYS A 91 25.34 -14.68 3.69
N CYS A 92 25.81 -14.10 4.80
CA CYS A 92 25.53 -12.68 5.11
C CYS A 92 26.80 -12.05 5.67
N GLN A 93 27.46 -11.25 4.83
CA GLN A 93 28.41 -10.24 5.29
C GLN A 93 27.66 -9.23 6.17
N ASP A 94 28.37 -8.63 7.12
CA ASP A 94 27.88 -7.55 7.98
C ASP A 94 27.24 -6.43 7.15
N VAL A 95 25.90 -6.40 7.12
CA VAL A 95 25.13 -5.26 6.65
C VAL A 95 24.56 -4.57 7.88
N VAL A 96 24.95 -3.31 8.05
CA VAL A 96 24.36 -2.35 8.98
C VAL A 96 22.84 -2.48 8.97
N MET A 97 22.23 -2.60 10.15
CA MET A 97 20.79 -2.83 10.35
C MET A 97 19.93 -1.79 9.61
N SER A 98 19.46 -2.13 8.42
CA SER A 98 18.24 -1.54 7.83
C SER A 98 17.07 -2.48 8.15
N ASP A 99 16.03 -1.93 8.79
CA ASP A 99 14.72 -2.56 9.08
C ASP A 99 14.26 -3.44 7.90
N PRO A 100 13.87 -4.72 8.09
CA PRO A 100 13.60 -5.61 6.97
C PRO A 100 12.38 -5.13 6.17
N GLN A 101 12.62 -4.82 4.89
CA GLN A 101 11.60 -4.90 3.84
C GLN A 101 10.95 -6.29 3.89
N ARG A 102 9.61 -6.33 3.72
CA ARG A 102 8.70 -7.49 3.59
C ARG A 102 9.30 -8.90 3.76
N VAL A 103 8.64 -9.73 4.56
CA VAL A 103 8.96 -11.16 4.66
C VAL A 103 7.91 -11.97 3.89
N ILE A 104 8.33 -12.62 2.79
CA ILE A 104 7.53 -13.66 2.13
C ILE A 104 7.77 -14.95 2.91
N TYR A 105 6.71 -15.61 3.34
CA TYR A 105 6.82 -16.87 4.05
C TYR A 105 6.19 -17.99 3.22
N GLU A 106 6.82 -19.16 3.19
CA GLU A 106 6.11 -20.38 2.80
C GLU A 106 5.25 -20.83 3.98
N VAL A 107 3.94 -20.89 3.76
CA VAL A 107 2.98 -21.31 4.79
C VAL A 107 2.05 -22.39 4.23
N LEU A 108 1.39 -23.13 5.12
CA LEU A 108 0.28 -23.98 4.71
C LEU A 108 -1.00 -23.15 4.67
N HIS A 109 -1.74 -23.23 3.56
CA HIS A 109 -3.02 -22.56 3.44
C HIS A 109 -3.97 -23.06 4.55
N PRO A 110 -4.62 -22.17 5.33
CA PRO A 110 -5.35 -22.57 6.54
C PRO A 110 -6.48 -23.57 6.24
N VAL A 111 -7.14 -23.44 5.09
CA VAL A 111 -8.21 -24.34 4.65
C VAL A 111 -7.70 -25.56 3.88
N THR A 112 -6.91 -25.37 2.82
CA THR A 112 -6.51 -26.46 1.91
C THR A 112 -5.29 -27.25 2.38
N GLN A 113 -4.57 -26.79 3.40
CA GLN A 113 -3.32 -27.38 3.92
C GLN A 113 -2.22 -27.56 2.85
N LYS A 114 -2.34 -26.87 1.71
CA LYS A 114 -1.33 -26.88 0.65
C LYS A 114 -0.27 -25.80 0.91
N PRO A 115 0.99 -26.02 0.52
CA PRO A 115 2.01 -24.98 0.52
C PRO A 115 1.56 -23.79 -0.34
N VAL A 116 1.57 -22.59 0.24
CA VAL A 116 1.25 -21.32 -0.41
C VAL A 116 2.20 -20.24 0.09
N LYS A 117 2.44 -19.21 -0.72
CA LYS A 117 3.23 -18.06 -0.27
C LYS A 117 2.34 -17.07 0.50
N TRP A 118 2.76 -16.67 1.68
CA TRP A 118 2.16 -15.57 2.45
C TRP A 118 2.94 -14.27 2.21
N ILE A 119 2.23 -13.27 1.70
CA ILE A 119 2.74 -11.91 1.50
C ILE A 119 2.28 -11.06 2.68
N ASP A 120 3.21 -10.79 3.61
CA ASP A 120 2.98 -9.89 4.75
C ASP A 120 3.29 -8.44 4.35
N ILE A 121 2.24 -7.62 4.22
CA ILE A 121 2.37 -6.17 3.98
C ILE A 121 2.31 -5.36 5.28
N GLY A 122 2.24 -6.00 6.44
CA GLY A 122 2.21 -5.37 7.76
C GLY A 122 3.31 -4.32 7.97
N PRO A 123 4.59 -4.58 7.60
CA PRO A 123 5.66 -3.59 7.71
C PRO A 123 5.42 -2.33 6.87
N ILE A 124 4.82 -2.49 5.69
CA ILE A 124 4.50 -1.37 4.79
C ILE A 124 3.35 -0.56 5.37
N ILE A 125 2.28 -1.22 5.81
CA ILE A 125 1.15 -0.57 6.47
C ILE A 125 1.58 0.16 7.74
N ARG A 126 2.55 -0.39 8.50
CA ARG A 126 3.11 0.28 9.68
C ARG A 126 3.80 1.60 9.31
N ARG A 127 4.67 1.60 8.30
CA ARG A 127 5.35 2.81 7.84
C ARG A 127 4.38 3.84 7.25
N SER A 128 3.40 3.39 6.46
CA SER A 128 2.34 4.30 5.98
C SER A 128 1.54 4.88 7.14
N ARG A 129 1.24 4.10 8.18
CA ARG A 129 0.58 4.61 9.40
C ARG A 129 1.43 5.66 10.10
N GLU A 130 2.72 5.42 10.27
CA GLU A 130 3.65 6.40 10.87
C GLU A 130 3.60 7.74 10.10
N ILE A 131 3.58 7.71 8.77
CA ILE A 131 3.39 8.93 7.97
C ILE A 131 2.03 9.58 8.24
N LEU A 132 0.94 8.81 8.27
CA LEU A 132 -0.42 9.34 8.50
C LEU A 132 -0.64 9.90 9.92
N GLU A 133 0.22 9.55 10.87
CA GLU A 133 0.18 9.98 12.27
C GLU A 133 1.18 11.12 12.56
N GLU A 134 2.39 11.04 12.01
CA GLU A 134 3.51 11.93 12.36
C GLU A 134 3.84 12.99 11.30
N PHE A 135 3.38 12.83 10.05
CA PHE A 135 3.70 13.79 9.01
C PHE A 135 2.94 15.11 9.21
N HIS A 136 3.69 16.21 9.15
CA HIS A 136 3.14 17.56 9.19
C HIS A 136 3.59 18.33 7.94
N PRO A 137 2.65 18.93 7.17
CA PRO A 137 3.00 19.80 6.06
C PRO A 137 3.87 20.99 6.50
N PRO A 138 4.63 21.62 5.57
CA PRO A 138 5.50 22.73 5.89
C PRO A 138 4.79 23.85 6.67
N SER A 139 5.40 24.31 7.76
CA SER A 139 4.88 25.41 8.58
C SER A 139 5.27 26.81 8.06
N THR A 140 5.94 26.88 6.91
CA THR A 140 6.37 28.16 6.31
C THR A 140 5.17 29.02 5.93
N PHE A 141 5.28 30.34 6.12
CA PHE A 141 4.23 31.30 5.74
C PHE A 141 3.77 31.13 4.29
N LYS A 142 4.73 30.94 3.36
CA LYS A 142 4.45 30.71 1.94
C LYS A 142 3.56 29.49 1.68
N PHE A 143 3.72 28.41 2.44
CA PHE A 143 2.87 27.23 2.31
C PHE A 143 1.50 27.44 2.94
N GLN A 144 1.45 28.11 4.09
CA GLN A 144 0.19 28.38 4.79
C GLN A 144 -0.76 29.26 3.97
N SER A 145 -0.21 30.21 3.20
CA SER A 145 -0.98 31.10 2.32
C SER A 145 -1.55 30.42 1.07
N LEU A 146 -1.16 29.17 0.76
CA LEU A 146 -1.69 28.45 -0.39
C LEU A 146 -3.14 27.99 -0.14
N ASN A 147 -3.98 28.04 -1.17
CA ASN A 147 -5.31 27.43 -1.13
C ASN A 147 -5.21 25.89 -1.16
N ALA A 148 -6.33 25.18 -0.98
CA ALA A 148 -6.32 23.72 -0.87
C ALA A 148 -5.74 23.05 -2.11
N LEU A 149 -6.15 23.47 -3.32
CA LEU A 149 -5.64 22.88 -4.55
C LEU A 149 -4.14 23.14 -4.73
N GLN A 150 -3.67 24.35 -4.45
CA GLN A 150 -2.24 24.71 -4.47
C GLN A 150 -1.41 23.90 -3.48
N LYS A 151 -1.92 23.60 -2.27
CA LYS A 151 -1.23 22.75 -1.28
C LYS A 151 -1.05 21.32 -1.79
N MET A 152 -2.08 20.77 -2.41
CA MET A 152 -2.01 19.45 -3.02
C MET A 152 -1.05 19.44 -4.22
N THR A 153 -1.06 20.50 -5.05
CA THR A 153 -0.17 20.66 -6.21
C THR A 153 1.29 20.83 -5.79
N PHE A 154 1.55 21.58 -4.70
CA PHE A 154 2.87 21.69 -4.08
C PHE A 154 3.42 20.31 -3.72
N SER A 155 2.59 19.46 -3.12
CA SER A 155 2.95 18.10 -2.75
C SER A 155 3.26 17.26 -3.99
N LEU A 156 2.38 17.24 -4.99
CA LEU A 156 2.59 16.49 -6.23
C LEU A 156 3.89 16.89 -6.94
N ALA A 157 4.15 18.21 -7.02
CA ALA A 157 5.35 18.76 -7.63
C ALA A 157 6.64 18.29 -6.93
N LYS A 158 6.64 18.17 -5.59
CA LYS A 158 7.78 17.66 -4.81
C LYS A 158 8.24 16.30 -5.35
N PHE A 159 7.30 15.38 -5.59
CA PHE A 159 7.61 14.03 -6.07
C PHE A 159 7.98 14.04 -7.56
N ARG A 160 7.26 14.82 -8.38
CA ARG A 160 7.55 14.92 -9.82
C ARG A 160 8.90 15.54 -10.13
N ASN A 161 9.41 16.41 -9.27
CA ASN A 161 10.75 16.98 -9.42
C ASN A 161 11.87 15.94 -9.23
N ALA A 162 11.59 14.80 -8.59
CA ALA A 162 12.55 13.70 -8.48
C ALA A 162 12.63 12.84 -9.75
N GLN A 163 11.69 12.99 -10.70
CA GLN A 163 11.67 12.22 -11.94
C GLN A 163 12.90 12.50 -12.79
N LYS A 164 13.62 11.43 -13.14
CA LYS A 164 14.75 11.50 -14.07
C LYS A 164 14.23 11.49 -15.51
N MET A 165 14.76 12.40 -16.33
CA MET A 165 14.45 12.47 -17.76
C MET A 165 15.13 11.36 -18.56
N LYS A 166 16.32 10.93 -18.12
CA LYS A 166 17.00 9.75 -18.65
C LYS A 166 16.57 8.52 -17.84
N THR A 167 15.74 7.68 -18.45
CA THR A 167 15.21 6.47 -17.82
C THR A 167 15.90 5.21 -18.35
N LYS A 168 15.91 4.18 -17.50
CA LYS A 168 16.34 2.82 -17.85
C LYS A 168 15.13 2.06 -18.38
N ILE A 169 15.29 1.40 -19.52
CA ILE A 169 14.24 0.53 -20.07
C ILE A 169 14.36 -0.83 -19.39
N LEU A 170 13.21 -1.35 -18.94
CA LEU A 170 13.10 -2.67 -18.35
C LEU A 170 11.97 -3.45 -19.05
N ASP A 171 12.32 -4.65 -19.53
CA ASP A 171 11.45 -5.57 -20.25
C ASP A 171 11.12 -6.85 -19.45
N PHE A 172 11.87 -7.12 -18.38
CA PHE A 172 11.62 -8.22 -17.46
C PHE A 172 11.75 -7.77 -16.00
N MET A 173 10.77 -8.14 -15.17
CA MET A 173 10.87 -8.00 -13.71
C MET A 173 10.27 -9.19 -12.98
N THR A 174 10.77 -9.45 -11.79
CA THR A 174 10.09 -10.35 -10.86
C THR A 174 8.88 -9.66 -10.24
N PHE A 175 7.95 -10.44 -9.69
CA PHE A 175 6.86 -9.88 -8.89
C PHE A 175 7.38 -9.01 -7.72
N ASP A 176 8.52 -9.37 -7.14
CA ASP A 176 9.12 -8.62 -6.03
C ASP A 176 9.72 -7.28 -6.48
N ASP A 177 10.39 -7.24 -7.62
CA ASP A 177 10.85 -5.98 -8.23
C ASP A 177 9.67 -5.03 -8.48
N TYR A 178 8.56 -5.56 -8.98
CA TYR A 178 7.35 -4.78 -9.23
C TYR A 178 6.74 -4.24 -7.94
N PHE A 179 6.77 -5.05 -6.87
CA PHE A 179 6.24 -4.72 -5.57
C PHE A 179 7.10 -3.69 -4.82
N MET A 180 8.43 -3.72 -4.95
CA MET A 180 9.32 -2.71 -4.36
C MET A 180 8.96 -1.29 -4.81
N HIS A 181 8.60 -1.12 -6.09
CA HIS A 181 8.15 0.17 -6.59
C HIS A 181 6.86 0.64 -5.91
N TRP A 182 5.97 -0.26 -5.49
CA TRP A 182 4.72 0.13 -4.84
C TRP A 182 4.96 0.81 -3.51
N GLU A 183 5.90 0.30 -2.72
CA GLU A 183 6.24 0.84 -1.41
C GLU A 183 6.63 2.32 -1.47
N GLU A 184 7.47 2.68 -2.44
CA GLU A 184 7.86 4.08 -2.67
C GLU A 184 6.63 4.95 -3.00
N TRP A 185 5.77 4.47 -3.92
CA TRP A 185 4.58 5.21 -4.33
C TRP A 185 3.54 5.33 -3.22
N MET A 186 3.46 4.34 -2.34
CA MET A 186 2.61 4.36 -1.16
C MET A 186 3.03 5.45 -0.17
N THR A 187 4.32 5.56 0.12
CA THR A 187 4.85 6.64 0.97
C THR A 187 4.49 8.01 0.38
N ARG A 188 4.68 8.19 -0.93
CA ARG A 188 4.34 9.44 -1.63
C ARG A 188 2.85 9.74 -1.60
N ALA A 189 2.00 8.74 -1.80
CA ALA A 189 0.54 8.89 -1.72
C ALA A 189 0.10 9.28 -0.30
N ALA A 190 0.68 8.67 0.74
CA ALA A 190 0.39 9.02 2.14
C ALA A 190 0.83 10.46 2.45
N GLU A 191 2.04 10.87 2.06
CA GLU A 191 2.50 12.26 2.20
C GLU A 191 1.58 13.22 1.45
N TRP A 192 1.21 12.90 0.21
CA TRP A 192 0.31 13.72 -0.62
C TRP A 192 -1.05 13.93 0.04
N LEU A 193 -1.67 12.87 0.55
CA LEU A 193 -2.94 12.95 1.28
C LEU A 193 -2.84 13.86 2.51
N MET A 194 -1.73 13.80 3.24
CA MET A 194 -1.52 14.62 4.45
C MET A 194 -1.37 16.12 4.17
N HIS A 195 -1.24 16.55 2.91
CA HIS A 195 -1.32 17.97 2.56
C HIS A 195 -2.76 18.50 2.52
N SER A 196 -3.77 17.63 2.44
CA SER A 196 -5.18 18.04 2.57
C SER A 196 -5.52 18.28 4.04
N VAL A 197 -6.07 19.45 4.33
CA VAL A 197 -6.58 19.77 5.67
C VAL A 197 -7.74 18.84 6.03
N HIS A 198 -8.68 18.64 5.11
CA HIS A 198 -9.85 17.78 5.29
C HIS A 198 -9.44 16.33 5.60
N PHE A 199 -8.43 15.80 4.91
CA PHE A 199 -7.92 14.45 5.18
C PHE A 199 -7.30 14.34 6.56
N ARG A 200 -6.50 15.34 6.98
CA ARG A 200 -5.86 15.34 8.31
C ARG A 200 -6.85 15.39 9.47
N LEU A 201 -8.04 15.97 9.26
CA LEU A 201 -9.10 16.04 10.25
C LEU A 201 -9.86 14.72 10.41
N LEU A 202 -9.71 13.76 9.49
CA LEU A 202 -10.32 12.44 9.63
C LEU A 202 -9.70 11.66 10.81
N PRO A 203 -10.47 10.82 11.50
CA PRO A 203 -9.96 9.90 12.51
C PRO A 203 -8.84 9.00 11.94
N ASN A 204 -7.85 8.64 12.76
CA ASN A 204 -6.70 7.83 12.30
C ASN A 204 -7.10 6.51 11.63
N HIS A 205 -8.16 5.86 12.12
CA HIS A 205 -8.65 4.63 11.49
C HIS A 205 -9.27 4.89 10.11
N GLU A 206 -10.02 5.99 9.93
CA GLU A 206 -10.55 6.40 8.62
C GLU A 206 -9.44 6.81 7.66
N LYS A 207 -8.45 7.59 8.09
CA LYS A 207 -7.27 7.94 7.27
C LYS A 207 -6.57 6.70 6.71
N LEU A 208 -6.40 5.67 7.55
CA LEU A 208 -5.78 4.43 7.12
C LEU A 208 -6.65 3.65 6.13
N GLN A 209 -7.96 3.54 6.38
CA GLN A 209 -8.88 2.88 5.44
C GLN A 209 -8.94 3.60 4.09
N PHE A 210 -8.99 4.93 4.12
CA PHE A 210 -8.93 5.78 2.94
C PHE A 210 -7.64 5.51 2.18
N PHE A 211 -6.49 5.61 2.83
CA PHE A 211 -5.19 5.35 2.20
C PHE A 211 -5.12 3.97 1.53
N LYS A 212 -5.57 2.91 2.24
CA LYS A 212 -5.53 1.52 1.75
C LYS A 212 -6.25 1.33 0.42
N ILE A 213 -7.33 2.07 0.16
CA ILE A 213 -8.13 1.90 -1.05
C ILE A 213 -7.70 2.84 -2.20
N VAL A 214 -7.08 3.98 -1.91
CA VAL A 214 -6.80 5.01 -2.94
C VAL A 214 -5.39 4.98 -3.53
N TRP A 215 -4.39 4.46 -2.81
CA TRP A 215 -2.98 4.59 -3.21
C TRP A 215 -2.70 3.98 -4.60
N ALA A 216 -3.37 2.88 -4.96
CA ALA A 216 -3.18 2.17 -6.21
C ALA A 216 -3.71 2.96 -7.41
N VAL A 217 -4.93 3.50 -7.31
CA VAL A 217 -5.52 4.34 -8.37
C VAL A 217 -4.78 5.67 -8.49
N TRP A 218 -4.34 6.24 -7.36
CA TRP A 218 -3.48 7.42 -7.33
C TRP A 218 -2.19 7.18 -8.12
N ARG A 219 -1.49 6.07 -7.85
CA ARG A 219 -0.25 5.69 -8.55
C ARG A 219 -0.48 5.48 -10.04
N ARG A 220 -1.54 4.76 -10.43
CA ARG A 220 -1.84 4.48 -11.84
C ARG A 220 -2.08 5.77 -12.62
N PHE A 221 -2.89 6.68 -12.09
CA PHE A 221 -3.14 7.97 -12.74
C PHE A 221 -1.87 8.83 -12.83
N GLU A 222 -1.13 8.93 -11.73
CA GLU A 222 0.04 9.79 -11.64
C GLU A 222 1.16 9.30 -12.57
N ARG A 223 1.46 8.00 -12.59
CA ARG A 223 2.48 7.43 -13.48
C ARG A 223 2.12 7.55 -14.96
N ASN A 224 0.85 7.39 -15.32
CA ASN A 224 0.42 7.58 -16.72
C ASN A 224 0.52 9.05 -17.13
N SER A 225 0.03 9.99 -16.32
CA SER A 225 0.15 11.43 -16.63
C SER A 225 1.62 11.89 -16.66
N MET A 226 2.48 11.37 -15.77
CA MET A 226 3.91 11.67 -15.82
C MET A 226 4.60 11.06 -17.04
N SER A 227 4.20 9.85 -17.47
CA SER A 227 4.72 9.22 -18.69
C SER A 227 4.37 10.04 -19.94
N ALA A 228 3.15 10.58 -19.99
CA ALA A 228 2.74 11.51 -21.05
C ALA A 228 3.66 12.74 -21.08
N LYS A 229 3.95 13.33 -19.91
CA LYS A 229 4.83 14.50 -19.77
C LYS A 229 6.28 14.21 -20.19
N VAL A 230 6.83 13.05 -19.84
CA VAL A 230 8.23 12.70 -20.10
C VAL A 230 8.46 12.27 -21.55
N PHE A 231 7.58 11.44 -22.11
CA PHE A 231 7.80 10.81 -23.42
C PHE A 231 7.00 11.46 -24.56
N GLY A 232 6.07 12.37 -24.24
CA GLY A 232 5.21 12.99 -25.23
C GLY A 232 4.45 11.95 -26.05
N LYS A 233 4.38 12.15 -27.36
CA LYS A 233 3.68 11.25 -28.28
C LYS A 233 4.20 9.80 -28.27
N LYS A 234 5.50 9.60 -28.00
CA LYS A 234 6.09 8.25 -27.89
C LYS A 234 5.45 7.42 -26.77
N CYS A 235 4.89 8.07 -25.74
CA CYS A 235 4.15 7.38 -24.70
C CYS A 235 2.99 6.55 -25.29
N LEU A 236 2.23 7.10 -26.24
CA LEU A 236 1.12 6.39 -26.89
C LEU A 236 1.60 5.42 -27.97
N ASP A 237 2.52 5.87 -28.82
CA ASP A 237 2.95 5.13 -30.02
C ASP A 237 3.69 3.84 -29.62
N GLU A 238 4.53 3.93 -28.58
CA GLU A 238 5.37 2.81 -28.11
C GLU A 238 4.86 2.22 -26.78
N LYS A 239 3.74 2.71 -26.23
CA LYS A 239 3.19 2.28 -24.93
C LYS A 239 4.21 2.35 -23.79
N LEU A 240 4.95 3.45 -23.71
CA LEU A 240 5.96 3.69 -22.66
C LEU A 240 5.30 4.08 -21.35
N LEU A 241 5.57 3.33 -20.28
CA LEU A 241 5.03 3.57 -18.94
C LEU A 241 6.16 3.65 -17.90
N LEU A 242 6.19 4.74 -17.14
CA LEU A 242 7.04 4.87 -15.96
C LEU A 242 6.54 3.96 -14.85
N ILE A 243 7.44 3.13 -14.31
CA ILE A 243 7.19 2.31 -13.11
C ILE A 243 7.85 2.91 -11.87
N SER A 244 8.93 3.68 -12.04
CA SER A 244 9.62 4.45 -11.00
C SER A 244 10.06 5.82 -11.53
N ASP A 245 10.80 6.58 -10.70
CA ASP A 245 11.39 7.86 -11.10
C ASP A 245 12.51 7.74 -12.14
N ASP A 246 13.02 6.55 -12.41
CA ASP A 246 14.11 6.35 -13.35
C ASP A 246 13.98 5.11 -14.23
N THR A 247 12.87 4.39 -14.13
CA THR A 247 12.65 3.15 -14.87
C THR A 247 11.35 3.24 -15.66
N VAL A 248 11.45 2.91 -16.94
CA VAL A 248 10.35 2.85 -17.90
C VAL A 248 10.25 1.44 -18.44
N THR A 249 9.04 1.04 -18.77
CA THR A 249 8.79 -0.20 -19.51
C THR A 249 8.03 0.10 -20.79
N VAL A 250 8.25 -0.74 -21.80
CA VAL A 250 7.33 -0.84 -22.94
C VAL A 250 6.23 -1.78 -22.48
N PHE A 251 5.07 -1.23 -22.17
CA PHE A 251 3.98 -1.96 -21.51
C PHE A 251 3.64 -3.26 -22.25
N ASP A 252 3.70 -3.24 -23.58
CA ASP A 252 3.37 -4.42 -24.37
C ASP A 252 4.40 -5.55 -24.30
N LYS A 253 5.66 -5.21 -24.01
CA LYS A 253 6.80 -6.13 -23.96
C LYS A 253 7.17 -6.56 -22.54
N LEU A 254 6.62 -5.90 -21.52
CA LEU A 254 6.92 -6.23 -20.13
C LEU A 254 6.52 -7.67 -19.81
N THR A 255 7.50 -8.45 -19.37
CA THR A 255 7.29 -9.76 -18.80
C THR A 255 7.46 -9.67 -17.28
N ILE A 256 6.42 -10.02 -16.55
CA ILE A 256 6.49 -10.16 -15.09
C ILE A 256 6.58 -11.65 -14.75
N ASP A 257 7.64 -12.03 -14.07
CA ASP A 257 7.76 -13.39 -13.52
C ASP A 257 6.83 -13.54 -12.32
N HIS A 258 5.80 -14.35 -12.52
CA HIS A 258 4.80 -14.69 -11.52
C HIS A 258 4.96 -16.12 -11.01
N SER A 259 6.05 -16.82 -11.34
CA SER A 259 6.29 -18.20 -10.91
C SER A 259 6.05 -18.40 -9.41
N GLU A 260 6.33 -17.37 -8.62
CA GLU A 260 6.13 -17.33 -7.18
C GLU A 260 4.68 -17.29 -6.70
N ILE A 261 3.76 -16.79 -7.52
CA ILE A 261 2.36 -16.51 -7.17
C ILE A 261 1.36 -17.19 -8.11
N GLN A 262 1.86 -18.05 -9.01
CA GLN A 262 1.11 -18.58 -10.13
C GLN A 262 0.07 -19.60 -9.68
N GLY A 263 -1.21 -19.22 -9.81
CA GLY A 263 -2.33 -20.15 -9.76
C GLY A 263 -2.58 -20.83 -11.12
N PRO A 264 -3.39 -21.90 -11.15
CA PRO A 264 -3.66 -22.69 -12.36
C PRO A 264 -4.33 -21.89 -13.50
N ARG A 265 -5.02 -20.80 -13.17
CA ARG A 265 -5.73 -19.94 -14.14
C ARG A 265 -5.11 -18.54 -14.32
N LEU A 266 -3.86 -18.34 -13.88
CA LEU A 266 -3.19 -17.04 -13.97
C LEU A 266 -3.17 -16.44 -15.39
N HIS A 267 -3.05 -17.27 -16.42
CA HIS A 267 -2.98 -16.80 -17.81
C HIS A 267 -4.27 -16.13 -18.30
N GLU A 268 -5.45 -16.64 -17.90
CA GLU A 268 -6.76 -16.03 -18.21
C GLU A 268 -6.90 -14.66 -17.55
N TRP A 269 -6.50 -14.57 -16.28
CA TRP A 269 -6.51 -13.33 -15.50
C TRP A 269 -5.60 -12.25 -16.09
N ARG A 270 -4.39 -12.63 -16.52
CA ARG A 270 -3.40 -11.68 -17.07
C ARG A 270 -3.96 -10.88 -18.25
N ALA A 271 -4.71 -11.52 -19.13
CA ALA A 271 -5.30 -10.84 -20.29
C ALA A 271 -6.31 -9.75 -19.86
N ILE A 272 -7.18 -10.06 -18.89
CA ILE A 272 -8.20 -9.14 -18.38
C ILE A 272 -7.54 -7.99 -17.60
N LEU A 273 -6.61 -8.30 -16.71
CA LEU A 273 -5.86 -7.30 -15.95
C LEU A 273 -5.11 -6.34 -16.88
N ARG A 274 -4.43 -6.89 -17.90
CA ARG A 274 -3.69 -6.12 -18.90
C ARG A 274 -4.61 -5.17 -19.66
N HIS A 275 -5.82 -5.60 -20.01
CA HIS A 275 -6.81 -4.76 -20.67
C HIS A 275 -7.13 -3.51 -19.84
N ASN A 276 -7.44 -3.67 -18.55
CA ASN A 276 -7.77 -2.55 -17.66
C ASN A 276 -6.60 -1.56 -17.50
N LEU A 277 -5.36 -2.06 -17.48
CA LEU A 277 -4.17 -1.22 -17.41
C LEU A 277 -3.91 -0.47 -18.73
N LEU A 278 -4.14 -1.10 -19.88
CA LEU A 278 -4.00 -0.47 -21.20
C LEU A 278 -4.96 0.71 -21.40
N GLN A 279 -6.15 0.66 -20.79
CA GLN A 279 -7.13 1.75 -20.87
C GLN A 279 -6.56 3.10 -20.39
N TYR A 280 -5.59 3.12 -19.47
CA TYR A 280 -5.00 4.37 -19.00
C TYR A 280 -4.27 5.17 -20.09
N PHE A 281 -3.78 4.53 -21.16
CA PHE A 281 -3.21 5.26 -22.30
C PHE A 281 -4.26 6.11 -23.01
N GLU A 282 -5.47 5.58 -23.18
CA GLU A 282 -6.57 6.30 -23.83
C GLU A 282 -7.25 7.27 -22.86
N LEU A 283 -7.46 6.85 -21.61
CA LEU A 283 -8.18 7.64 -20.61
C LEU A 283 -7.36 8.79 -20.03
N VAL A 284 -6.03 8.63 -19.90
CA VAL A 284 -5.15 9.60 -19.22
C VAL A 284 -4.10 10.16 -20.16
N VAL A 285 -3.30 9.30 -20.79
CA VAL A 285 -2.14 9.76 -21.60
C VAL A 285 -2.60 10.61 -22.78
N ARG A 286 -3.57 10.14 -23.56
CA ARG A 286 -4.07 10.87 -24.73
C ARG A 286 -4.62 12.26 -24.37
N PRO A 287 -5.58 12.43 -23.43
CA PRO A 287 -6.03 13.75 -23.02
C PRO A 287 -4.90 14.66 -22.52
N CYS A 288 -3.96 14.11 -21.73
CA CYS A 288 -2.81 14.89 -21.24
C CYS A 288 -1.95 15.45 -22.38
N LEU A 289 -1.75 14.68 -23.46
CA LEU A 289 -0.98 15.10 -24.63
C LEU A 289 -1.74 16.10 -25.50
N GLU A 290 -3.04 15.88 -25.71
CA GLU A 290 -3.87 16.71 -26.58
C GLU A 290 -4.16 18.09 -25.97
N TRP A 291 -4.39 18.14 -24.66
CA TRP A 291 -4.79 19.36 -23.96
C TRP A 291 -3.66 20.04 -23.19
N ASN A 292 -2.51 19.38 -23.04
CA ASN A 292 -1.35 19.89 -22.31
C ASN A 292 -1.76 20.46 -20.94
N PHE A 293 -2.27 19.60 -20.06
CA PHE A 293 -2.76 19.99 -18.75
C PHE A 293 -1.64 20.50 -17.83
N THR A 294 -1.92 21.53 -17.05
CA THR A 294 -0.99 22.07 -16.05
C THR A 294 -0.91 21.14 -14.84
N GLU A 295 0.13 21.29 -14.02
CA GLU A 295 0.25 20.54 -12.76
C GLU A 295 -0.97 20.77 -11.84
N MET A 296 -1.55 21.98 -11.87
CA MET A 296 -2.74 22.32 -11.10
C MET A 296 -3.96 21.49 -11.53
N GLU A 297 -4.16 21.36 -12.85
CA GLU A 297 -5.27 20.63 -13.44
C GLU A 297 -5.13 19.12 -13.27
N ILE A 298 -3.91 18.60 -13.46
CA ILE A 298 -3.60 17.18 -13.22
C ILE A 298 -3.85 16.84 -11.75
N ASN A 299 -3.44 17.71 -10.83
CA ASN A 299 -3.65 17.49 -9.43
C ASN A 299 -5.12 17.67 -9.00
N PHE A 300 -5.88 18.55 -9.67
CA PHE A 300 -7.33 18.62 -9.52
C PHE A 300 -7.99 17.30 -9.95
N ALA A 301 -7.64 16.77 -11.12
CA ALA A 301 -8.17 15.50 -11.61
C ALA A 301 -7.83 14.34 -10.65
N LEU A 302 -6.57 14.26 -10.19
CA LEU A 302 -6.12 13.26 -9.21
C LEU A 302 -6.89 13.37 -7.90
N SER A 303 -7.13 14.60 -7.42
CA SER A 303 -7.94 14.86 -6.23
C SER A 303 -9.39 14.42 -6.42
N GLN A 304 -10.01 14.73 -7.56
CA GLN A 304 -11.36 14.28 -7.91
C GLN A 304 -11.44 12.75 -7.92
N ILE A 305 -10.50 12.05 -8.55
CA ILE A 305 -10.47 10.58 -8.60
C ILE A 305 -10.40 9.98 -7.20
N VAL A 306 -9.42 10.42 -6.40
CA VAL A 306 -9.16 9.86 -5.07
C VAL A 306 -10.33 10.06 -4.12
N TRP A 307 -10.85 11.29 -4.03
CA TRP A 307 -11.89 11.63 -3.07
C TRP A 307 -13.27 11.11 -3.46
N ASN A 308 -13.63 11.14 -4.75
CA ASN A 308 -14.89 10.51 -5.20
C ASN A 308 -14.86 8.99 -5.02
N TYR A 309 -13.71 8.36 -5.24
CA TYR A 309 -13.58 6.92 -5.05
C TYR A 309 -13.71 6.55 -3.56
N ALA A 310 -13.00 7.26 -2.68
CA ALA A 310 -13.05 6.98 -1.24
C ALA A 310 -14.41 7.29 -0.60
N SER A 311 -15.03 8.41 -0.96
CA SER A 311 -16.31 8.84 -0.36
C SER A 311 -17.45 7.86 -0.64
N ARG A 312 -17.47 7.25 -1.84
CA ARG A 312 -18.44 6.22 -2.22
C ARG A 312 -18.27 4.91 -1.45
N LYS A 313 -17.06 4.61 -0.97
CA LYS A 313 -16.72 3.34 -0.29
C LYS A 313 -16.84 3.45 1.24
N LEU A 314 -16.34 4.54 1.83
CA LEU A 314 -16.22 4.67 3.29
C LEU A 314 -17.40 5.42 3.94
N LEU A 315 -18.16 6.22 3.17
CA LEU A 315 -19.32 6.99 3.62
C LEU A 315 -19.01 7.85 4.88
N GLY A 316 -20.03 8.33 5.60
CA GLY A 316 -19.87 8.99 6.89
C GLY A 316 -19.00 10.25 6.85
N GLN A 317 -18.00 10.33 7.75
CA GLN A 317 -17.12 11.51 7.86
C GLN A 317 -16.27 11.69 6.61
N THR A 318 -15.80 10.59 6.00
CA THR A 318 -15.09 10.62 4.73
C THR A 318 -15.92 11.25 3.61
N LEU A 319 -17.23 10.96 3.53
CA LEU A 319 -18.11 11.59 2.54
C LEU A 319 -18.28 13.09 2.78
N GLN A 320 -18.51 13.51 4.02
CA GLN A 320 -18.65 14.94 4.35
C GLN A 320 -17.36 15.73 4.08
N ALA A 321 -16.21 15.14 4.40
CA ALA A 321 -14.91 15.72 4.11
C ALA A 321 -14.66 15.82 2.59
N ALA A 322 -15.09 14.80 1.83
CA ALA A 322 -15.00 14.81 0.38
C ALA A 322 -15.84 15.91 -0.25
N ASP A 323 -17.12 16.04 0.15
CA ASP A 323 -18.01 17.08 -0.39
C ASP A 323 -17.43 18.47 -0.16
N SER A 324 -16.93 18.74 1.05
CA SER A 324 -16.31 20.01 1.42
C SER A 324 -15.03 20.28 0.61
N PHE A 325 -14.12 19.30 0.56
CA PHE A 325 -12.84 19.44 -0.14
C PHE A 325 -13.01 19.57 -1.66
N LEU A 326 -13.90 18.77 -2.27
CA LEU A 326 -14.13 18.78 -3.71
C LEU A 326 -14.80 20.09 -4.17
N ALA A 327 -15.69 20.66 -3.36
CA ALA A 327 -16.23 21.99 -3.61
C ALA A 327 -15.14 23.06 -3.53
N GLU A 328 -14.30 23.03 -2.49
CA GLU A 328 -13.20 23.99 -2.29
C GLU A 328 -12.20 23.97 -3.45
N ILE A 329 -11.72 22.80 -3.89
CA ILE A 329 -10.76 22.73 -5.00
C ILE A 329 -11.37 23.11 -6.35
N SER A 330 -12.70 22.99 -6.50
CA SER A 330 -13.40 23.43 -7.71
C SER A 330 -13.42 24.95 -7.81
N GLU A 331 -13.65 25.64 -6.69
CA GLU A 331 -13.52 27.09 -6.62
C GLU A 331 -12.07 27.54 -6.82
N ASN A 332 -11.11 26.84 -6.21
CA ASN A 332 -9.68 27.15 -6.42
C ASN A 332 -9.26 26.98 -7.89
N LEU A 333 -9.78 25.97 -8.59
CA LEU A 333 -9.50 25.77 -10.01
C LEU A 333 -10.18 26.87 -10.86
N HIS A 334 -11.38 27.29 -10.50
CA HIS A 334 -12.07 28.41 -11.12
C HIS A 334 -11.24 29.70 -11.03
N GLU A 335 -10.79 30.04 -9.83
CA GLU A 335 -9.94 31.21 -9.58
C GLU A 335 -8.63 31.13 -10.37
N TYR A 336 -7.98 29.95 -10.40
CA TYR A 336 -6.78 29.70 -11.19
C TYR A 336 -6.99 29.98 -12.68
N TYR A 337 -8.11 29.52 -13.25
CA TYR A 337 -8.43 29.77 -14.65
C TYR A 337 -8.67 31.24 -14.96
N GLN A 338 -9.35 31.98 -14.08
CA GLN A 338 -9.67 33.37 -14.29
C GLN A 338 -8.47 34.30 -14.09
N THR A 339 -7.68 34.06 -13.04
CA THR A 339 -6.64 34.99 -12.58
C THR A 339 -5.27 34.68 -13.18
N GLU A 340 -4.84 33.42 -13.11
CA GLU A 340 -3.50 33.01 -13.54
C GLU A 340 -3.46 32.69 -15.04
N LEU A 341 -4.32 31.79 -15.52
CA LEU A 341 -4.35 31.40 -16.94
C LEU A 341 -5.13 32.37 -17.82
N LYS A 342 -6.01 33.20 -17.22
CA LYS A 342 -6.86 34.19 -17.90
C LYS A 342 -7.66 33.61 -19.07
N ILE A 343 -8.18 32.38 -18.89
CA ILE A 343 -8.97 31.69 -19.91
C ILE A 343 -10.42 32.18 -19.83
N LYS A 344 -10.90 32.81 -20.91
CA LYS A 344 -12.28 33.33 -20.99
C LYS A 344 -13.35 32.24 -20.93
N ASN A 345 -13.11 31.11 -21.60
CA ASN A 345 -14.00 29.96 -21.60
C ASN A 345 -13.21 28.67 -21.40
N TYR A 346 -13.08 28.23 -20.15
CA TYR A 346 -12.39 26.98 -19.80
C TYR A 346 -13.35 25.77 -19.74
N ALA A 347 -14.64 25.93 -20.05
CA ALA A 347 -15.62 24.86 -19.91
C ALA A 347 -15.29 23.59 -20.75
N PRO A 348 -14.84 23.68 -22.02
CA PRO A 348 -14.42 22.50 -22.77
C PRO A 348 -13.23 21.78 -22.12
N ARG A 349 -12.31 22.54 -21.53
CA ARG A 349 -11.14 22.00 -20.85
C ARG A 349 -11.53 21.26 -19.58
N LEU A 350 -12.43 21.83 -18.78
CA LEU A 350 -12.98 21.17 -17.59
C LEU A 350 -13.78 19.92 -17.96
N ALA A 351 -14.55 19.95 -19.06
CA ALA A 351 -15.29 18.78 -19.55
C ALA A 351 -14.35 17.60 -19.82
N VAL A 352 -13.24 17.82 -20.52
CA VAL A 352 -12.26 16.76 -20.80
C VAL A 352 -11.57 16.25 -19.53
N ILE A 353 -11.26 17.15 -18.57
CA ILE A 353 -10.74 16.74 -17.26
C ILE A 353 -11.74 15.81 -16.55
N MET A 354 -13.03 16.17 -16.56
CA MET A 354 -14.06 15.36 -15.90
C MET A 354 -14.33 14.05 -16.63
N ASP A 355 -14.25 14.01 -17.96
CA ASP A 355 -14.33 12.77 -18.73
C ASP A 355 -13.18 11.83 -18.37
N MET A 356 -11.96 12.36 -18.24
CA MET A 356 -10.80 11.61 -17.76
C MET A 356 -11.01 11.08 -16.32
N VAL A 357 -11.48 11.92 -15.40
CA VAL A 357 -11.81 11.53 -14.00
C VAL A 357 -12.82 10.38 -13.98
N ASN A 358 -13.94 10.54 -14.69
CA ASN A 358 -15.02 9.56 -14.72
C ASN A 358 -14.59 8.25 -15.39
N GLY A 359 -13.80 8.34 -16.46
CA GLY A 359 -13.21 7.18 -17.13
C GLY A 359 -12.31 6.37 -16.20
N VAL A 360 -11.43 7.05 -15.44
CA VAL A 360 -10.55 6.39 -14.47
C VAL A 360 -11.35 5.75 -13.33
N LEU A 361 -12.36 6.45 -12.78
CA LEU A 361 -13.24 5.90 -11.74
C LEU A 361 -13.99 4.65 -12.23
N LYS A 362 -14.49 4.66 -13.47
CA LYS A 362 -15.15 3.49 -14.06
C LYS A 362 -14.17 2.33 -14.23
N ASN A 363 -12.99 2.60 -14.78
CA ASN A 363 -11.95 1.60 -14.98
C ASN A 363 -11.46 1.01 -13.64
N GLN A 364 -11.41 1.82 -12.59
CA GLN A 364 -11.10 1.39 -11.22
C GLN A 364 -12.11 0.36 -10.69
N LEU A 365 -13.40 0.60 -10.88
CA LEU A 365 -14.45 -0.34 -10.46
C LEU A 365 -14.40 -1.65 -11.24
N GLU A 366 -14.07 -1.63 -12.53
CA GLU A 366 -13.88 -2.85 -13.32
C GLU A 366 -12.59 -3.61 -12.94
N HIS A 367 -11.54 -2.87 -12.57
CA HIS A 367 -10.32 -3.45 -12.03
C HIS A 367 -10.58 -4.21 -10.73
N GLU A 368 -11.32 -3.63 -9.80
CA GLU A 368 -11.71 -4.30 -8.55
C GLU A 368 -12.47 -5.59 -8.79
N LYS A 369 -13.50 -5.57 -9.62
CA LYS A 369 -14.24 -6.79 -9.99
C LYS A 369 -13.32 -7.87 -10.55
N THR A 370 -12.37 -7.46 -11.38
CA THR A 370 -11.37 -8.37 -11.97
C THR A 370 -10.48 -8.98 -10.88
N MET A 371 -10.04 -8.18 -9.91
CA MET A 371 -9.21 -8.65 -8.79
C MET A 371 -9.99 -9.54 -7.83
N GLU A 372 -11.24 -9.19 -7.50
CA GLU A 372 -12.15 -10.02 -6.70
C GLU A 372 -12.38 -11.39 -7.34
N MET A 373 -12.61 -11.45 -8.66
CA MET A 373 -12.71 -12.71 -9.39
C MET A 373 -11.40 -13.52 -9.31
N ALA A 374 -10.25 -12.87 -9.40
CA ALA A 374 -8.97 -13.56 -9.24
C ALA A 374 -8.80 -14.23 -7.89
N PHE A 375 -9.18 -13.56 -6.81
CA PHE A 375 -9.16 -14.13 -5.47
C PHE A 375 -10.23 -15.22 -5.28
N LEU A 376 -11.43 -15.05 -5.85
CA LEU A 376 -12.53 -16.01 -5.72
C LEU A 376 -12.25 -17.34 -6.44
N PHE A 377 -11.58 -17.28 -7.60
CA PHE A 377 -11.31 -18.45 -8.44
C PHE A 377 -9.87 -18.98 -8.30
N ASP A 378 -9.18 -18.63 -7.21
CA ASP A 378 -7.81 -19.06 -6.91
C ASP A 378 -6.84 -18.86 -8.10
N MET A 379 -7.01 -17.76 -8.85
CA MET A 379 -6.17 -17.45 -10.01
C MET A 379 -4.73 -17.10 -9.58
N LEU A 380 -4.56 -16.68 -8.32
CA LEU A 380 -3.29 -16.42 -7.66
C LEU A 380 -3.10 -17.40 -6.49
N SER A 381 -1.94 -18.04 -6.37
CA SER A 381 -1.61 -18.94 -5.26
C SER A 381 -0.89 -18.20 -4.13
N ILE A 382 -1.57 -17.18 -3.58
CA ILE A 382 -1.03 -16.33 -2.50
C ILE A 382 -2.03 -16.17 -1.37
N VAL A 383 -1.51 -16.05 -0.15
CA VAL A 383 -2.24 -15.54 1.00
C VAL A 383 -1.70 -14.14 1.27
N VAL A 384 -2.58 -13.16 1.44
CA VAL A 384 -2.18 -11.77 1.72
C VAL A 384 -2.67 -11.35 3.09
N SER A 385 -1.87 -10.58 3.82
CA SER A 385 -2.23 -10.10 5.16
C SER A 385 -3.39 -9.09 5.14
N GLU A 386 -3.65 -8.44 4.00
CA GLU A 386 -4.73 -7.46 3.81
C GLU A 386 -5.31 -7.58 2.40
N PRO A 387 -6.37 -8.38 2.18
CA PRO A 387 -6.96 -8.59 0.85
C PRO A 387 -7.46 -7.29 0.19
N ALA A 388 -8.04 -6.37 0.96
CA ALA A 388 -8.54 -5.10 0.45
C ALA A 388 -7.44 -4.27 -0.23
N PHE A 389 -6.18 -4.47 0.15
CA PHE A 389 -5.02 -3.79 -0.41
C PHE A 389 -4.66 -4.25 -1.84
N PHE A 390 -4.93 -5.52 -2.15
CA PHE A 390 -4.63 -6.12 -3.45
C PHE A 390 -5.82 -6.14 -4.40
N ILE A 391 -7.03 -5.89 -3.88
CA ILE A 391 -8.25 -5.81 -4.69
C ILE A 391 -8.35 -4.47 -5.44
N VAL A 392 -7.75 -3.40 -4.90
CA VAL A 392 -7.85 -2.04 -5.43
C VAL A 392 -6.86 -1.72 -6.54
#